data_AF-A0A1G5IL20-F1
#
_entry.id   AF-A0A1G5IL20-F1
#
_cell.length_a   1.000
_cell.length_b   1.000
_cell.length_c   1.000
_cell.angle_alpha   90.00
_cell.angle_beta   90.00
_cell.angle_gamma   90.00
#
_symmetry.space_group_name_H-M   'P 1'
#
loop_
_entity.id
_entity.type
_entity.pdbx_description
1 polymer ?
#
loop_
_entity_poly.entity_id
_entity_poly.type
_entity_poly.pdbx_seq_one_letter_code
_entity_poly.pdbx_strand_id
1 'polypeptide(L)'
;MSNYTVIPTDKFIEDMEFYYKKKKYTHIDEDVKKITDELEKGNLLGTEIPNIQVAVGEHTYKVRSANTDAKVGASNGYRIIYYVVKDDSEIFLVTIYSKKDGNRIPNNSELVEWIGKYCVS
;
A
#
# COMPACT_ATOMS: atom_id res chain seq x y z
N MET A 1 -20.03 7.71 -10.02
CA MET A 1 -19.03 7.09 -9.12
C MET A 1 -17.68 7.49 -9.67
N SER A 2 -16.83 8.10 -8.86
CA SER A 2 -15.45 8.37 -9.27
C SER A 2 -14.71 7.04 -9.22
N ASN A 3 -14.25 6.55 -10.36
CA ASN A 3 -13.38 5.38 -10.40
C ASN A 3 -11.95 5.89 -10.26
N TYR A 4 -11.23 5.40 -9.27
CA TYR A 4 -9.79 5.63 -9.17
C TYR A 4 -9.03 4.57 -9.97
N THR A 5 -7.95 4.97 -10.62
CA THR A 5 -6.97 4.04 -11.18
C THR A 5 -5.99 3.65 -10.08
N VAL A 6 -5.93 2.37 -9.73
CA VAL A 6 -4.98 1.86 -8.72
C VAL A 6 -3.72 1.34 -9.42
N ILE A 7 -2.57 1.92 -9.09
CA ILE A 7 -1.30 1.70 -9.79
C ILE A 7 -0.26 1.14 -8.80
N PRO A 8 0.26 -0.07 -9.00
CA PRO A 8 1.37 -0.57 -8.20
C PRO A 8 2.68 0.12 -8.60
N THR A 9 3.41 0.67 -7.63
CA THR A 9 4.77 1.19 -7.88
C THR A 9 5.77 0.04 -8.00
N ASP A 10 6.94 0.30 -8.61
CA ASP A 10 8.02 -0.70 -8.67
C ASP A 10 8.41 -1.21 -7.28
N LYS A 11 8.48 -0.31 -6.29
CA LYS A 11 8.79 -0.67 -4.91
C LYS A 11 7.77 -1.63 -4.30
N PHE A 12 6.49 -1.43 -4.60
CA PHE A 12 5.42 -2.33 -4.18
C PHE A 12 5.55 -3.70 -4.84
N ILE A 13 5.84 -3.74 -6.14
CA ILE A 13 6.06 -4.98 -6.88
C ILE A 13 7.25 -5.76 -6.28
N GLU A 14 8.36 -5.10 -6.00
CA GLU A 14 9.53 -5.71 -5.34
C GLU A 14 9.18 -6.31 -3.96
N ASP A 15 8.36 -5.63 -3.17
CA ASP A 15 7.91 -6.14 -1.87
C ASP A 15 7.00 -7.36 -2.00
N MET A 16 6.06 -7.33 -2.96
CA MET A 16 5.20 -8.46 -3.29
C MET A 16 6.04 -9.68 -3.68
N GLU A 17 7.03 -9.48 -4.56
CA GLU A 17 7.94 -10.55 -4.97
C GLU A 17 8.73 -11.13 -3.78
N PHE A 18 9.19 -10.29 -2.85
CA PHE A 18 9.87 -10.75 -1.65
C PHE A 18 8.95 -11.67 -0.82
N TYR A 19 7.71 -11.25 -0.56
CA TYR A 19 6.77 -12.06 0.21
C TYR A 19 6.42 -13.37 -0.48
N TYR A 20 6.23 -13.32 -1.80
CA TYR A 20 5.99 -14.51 -2.60
C TYR A 20 7.20 -15.49 -2.54
N LYS A 21 8.39 -15.00 -2.88
CA LYS A 21 9.59 -15.85 -3.06
C LYS A 21 10.18 -16.32 -1.73
N LYS A 22 10.29 -15.41 -0.75
CA LYS A 22 11.02 -15.65 0.52
C LYS A 22 10.11 -16.11 1.66
N LYS A 23 8.88 -15.61 1.75
CA LYS A 23 7.93 -15.98 2.82
C LYS A 23 6.89 -17.01 2.40
N LYS A 24 6.78 -17.29 1.08
CA LYS A 24 5.81 -18.23 0.50
C LYS A 24 4.37 -17.84 0.77
N TYR A 25 4.09 -16.53 0.73
CA TYR A 25 2.72 -16.02 0.86
C TYR A 25 2.05 -16.04 -0.51
N THR A 26 1.44 -17.17 -0.88
CA THR A 26 0.88 -17.39 -2.21
C THR A 26 -0.50 -16.75 -2.40
N HIS A 27 -1.19 -16.38 -1.32
CA HIS A 27 -2.50 -15.72 -1.36
C HIS A 27 -2.42 -14.20 -1.16
N ILE A 28 -1.20 -13.63 -1.18
CA ILE A 28 -1.00 -12.19 -0.99
C ILE A 28 -1.73 -11.37 -2.07
N ASP A 29 -1.81 -11.86 -3.31
CA ASP A 29 -2.52 -11.20 -4.40
C ASP A 29 -4.03 -11.11 -4.11
N GLU A 30 -4.63 -12.19 -3.60
CA GLU A 30 -6.05 -12.21 -3.21
C GLU A 30 -6.34 -11.27 -2.04
N ASP A 31 -5.43 -11.23 -1.05
CA ASP A 31 -5.54 -10.36 0.11
C ASP A 31 -5.35 -8.87 -0.24
N VAL A 32 -4.51 -8.56 -1.23
CA VAL A 32 -4.34 -7.21 -1.79
C VAL A 32 -5.53 -6.84 -2.66
N LYS A 33 -6.05 -7.76 -3.50
CA LYS A 33 -7.16 -7.50 -4.41
C LYS A 33 -8.43 -7.02 -3.68
N LYS A 34 -8.73 -7.60 -2.52
CA LYS A 34 -9.86 -7.16 -1.66
C LYS A 34 -9.77 -5.67 -1.29
N ILE A 35 -8.55 -5.15 -1.16
CA ILE A 35 -8.29 -3.74 -0.85
C ILE A 35 -8.37 -2.90 -2.12
N THR A 36 -7.72 -3.32 -3.21
CA THR A 36 -7.72 -2.55 -4.46
C THR A 36 -9.13 -2.41 -5.05
N ASP A 37 -9.96 -3.45 -4.97
CA ASP A 37 -11.36 -3.41 -5.44
C ASP A 37 -12.19 -2.32 -4.73
N GLU A 38 -11.87 -1.97 -3.48
CA GLU A 38 -12.52 -0.89 -2.74
C GLU A 38 -11.90 0.47 -3.06
N LEU A 39 -10.57 0.54 -3.20
CA LEU A 39 -9.86 1.75 -3.60
C LEU A 39 -10.31 2.23 -4.99
N GLU A 40 -10.47 1.32 -5.96
CA GLU A 40 -10.98 1.63 -7.31
C GLU A 40 -12.37 2.27 -7.29
N LYS A 41 -13.20 1.94 -6.29
CA LYS A 41 -14.54 2.55 -6.08
C LYS A 41 -14.48 3.91 -5.38
N GLY A 42 -13.28 4.37 -5.00
CA GLY A 42 -13.06 5.59 -4.23
C GLY A 42 -13.22 5.43 -2.72
N ASN A 43 -13.35 4.19 -2.21
CA ASN A 43 -13.38 3.94 -0.77
C ASN A 43 -11.94 3.96 -0.23
N LEU A 44 -11.48 5.12 0.23
CA LEU A 44 -10.15 5.26 0.83
C LEU A 44 -10.10 4.53 2.18
N LEU A 45 -9.48 3.34 2.21
CA LEU A 45 -9.42 2.47 3.38
C LEU A 45 -8.24 2.78 4.31
N GLY A 46 -8.47 2.64 5.62
CA GLY A 46 -7.41 2.67 6.62
C GLY A 46 -7.26 4.02 7.32
N THR A 47 -6.04 4.34 7.73
CA THR A 47 -5.74 5.56 8.49
C THR A 47 -4.70 6.37 7.76
N GLU A 48 -4.94 7.67 7.63
CA GLU A 48 -3.98 8.61 7.07
C GLU A 48 -2.68 8.61 7.88
N ILE A 49 -1.55 8.67 7.18
CA ILE A 49 -0.23 8.89 7.79
C ILE A 49 0.06 10.39 7.68
N PRO A 50 0.09 11.12 8.81
CA PRO A 50 0.31 12.56 8.77
C PRO A 50 1.72 12.89 8.32
N ASN A 51 1.89 14.07 7.70
CA ASN A 51 3.18 14.62 7.29
C ASN A 51 3.95 13.79 6.25
N ILE A 52 3.24 13.00 5.44
CA ILE A 52 3.78 12.32 4.26
C ILE A 52 2.95 12.77 3.05
N GLN A 53 3.13 14.03 2.66
CA GLN A 53 2.48 14.64 1.50
C GLN A 53 3.55 15.43 0.75
N VAL A 54 3.60 15.28 -0.57
CA VAL A 54 4.59 16.01 -1.40
C VAL A 54 3.96 17.23 -2.09
N ALA A 55 2.64 17.21 -2.31
CA ALA A 55 1.87 18.34 -2.80
C ALA A 55 0.62 18.59 -1.94
N VAL A 56 -0.01 19.74 -2.14
CA VAL A 56 -1.20 20.17 -1.38
C VAL A 56 -2.41 19.35 -1.81
N GLY A 57 -3.13 18.76 -0.85
CA GLY A 57 -4.37 18.01 -1.11
C GLY A 57 -4.18 16.53 -1.44
N GLU A 58 -2.93 16.07 -1.50
CA GLU A 58 -2.55 14.67 -1.66
C GLU A 58 -2.26 14.04 -0.30
N HIS A 59 -2.61 12.76 -0.15
CA HIS A 59 -2.60 12.10 1.15
C HIS A 59 -2.04 10.69 1.07
N THR A 60 -1.29 10.31 2.10
CA THR A 60 -0.78 8.94 2.28
C THR A 60 -1.63 8.21 3.31
N TYR A 61 -2.03 6.98 3.01
CA TYR A 61 -2.82 6.14 3.91
C TYR A 61 -2.14 4.82 4.19
N LYS A 62 -2.51 4.22 5.33
CA LYS A 62 -2.13 2.87 5.72
C LYS A 62 -3.36 2.03 6.02
N VAL A 63 -3.53 0.98 5.24
CA VAL A 63 -4.58 -0.01 5.45
C VAL A 63 -3.99 -1.31 6.00
N ARG A 64 -4.74 -1.95 6.91
CA ARG A 64 -4.40 -3.25 7.48
C ARG A 64 -5.14 -4.33 6.70
N SER A 65 -4.40 -5.30 6.16
CA SER A 65 -4.99 -6.47 5.52
C SER A 65 -4.65 -7.74 6.30
N ALA A 66 -5.55 -8.71 6.29
CA ALA A 66 -5.26 -10.04 6.83
C ALA A 66 -4.10 -10.68 6.05
N ASN A 67 -3.42 -11.64 6.67
CA ASN A 67 -2.46 -12.48 5.96
C ASN A 67 -2.97 -13.91 6.07
N THR A 68 -3.62 -14.35 4.99
CA THR A 68 -4.32 -15.64 4.93
C THR A 68 -3.31 -16.80 5.00
N ASP A 69 -2.15 -16.68 4.34
CA ASP A 69 -1.08 -17.68 4.39
C ASP A 69 -0.54 -17.92 5.80
N ALA A 70 -0.36 -16.84 6.56
CA ALA A 70 0.09 -16.91 7.95
C ALA A 70 -1.07 -17.20 8.94
N LYS A 71 -2.30 -17.37 8.46
CA LYS A 71 -3.53 -17.59 9.24
C LYS A 71 -3.72 -16.55 10.35
N VAL A 72 -3.45 -15.28 10.02
CA VAL A 72 -3.60 -14.15 10.97
C VAL A 72 -4.56 -13.10 10.43
N GLY A 73 -5.37 -12.54 11.35
CA GLY A 73 -6.21 -11.39 11.04
C GLY A 73 -5.41 -10.11 10.79
N ALA A 74 -6.11 -9.06 10.35
CA ALA A 74 -5.53 -7.79 9.89
C ALA A 74 -4.55 -7.13 10.88
N SER A 75 -4.79 -7.27 12.20
CA SER A 75 -3.91 -6.71 13.23
C SER A 75 -2.47 -7.22 13.17
N ASN A 76 -2.27 -8.46 12.68
CA ASN A 76 -0.98 -9.15 12.59
C ASN A 76 -0.59 -9.52 11.14
N GLY A 77 -1.42 -9.18 10.16
CA GLY A 77 -1.15 -9.38 8.74
C GLY A 77 -0.35 -8.24 8.13
N TYR A 78 -0.72 -7.87 6.90
CA TYR A 78 -0.04 -6.85 6.10
C TYR A 78 -0.45 -5.43 6.47
N ARG A 79 0.46 -4.50 6.20
CA ARG A 79 0.18 -3.07 6.06
C ARG A 79 0.50 -2.70 4.63
N ILE A 80 -0.49 -2.18 3.93
CA ILE A 80 -0.33 -1.59 2.60
C ILE A 80 -0.34 -0.08 2.80
N ILE A 81 0.65 0.59 2.24
CA ILE A 81 0.73 2.05 2.22
C ILE A 81 0.46 2.49 0.79
N TYR A 82 -0.46 3.44 0.62
CA TYR A 82 -0.82 3.99 -0.67
C TYR A 82 -0.91 5.51 -0.64
N TYR A 83 -0.67 6.13 -1.79
CA TYR A 83 -0.69 7.57 -2.02
C TYR A 83 -1.86 7.94 -2.92
N VAL A 84 -2.58 9.02 -2.60
CA VAL A 84 -3.77 9.45 -3.35
C VAL A 84 -3.52 10.79 -4.01
N VAL A 85 -3.61 10.80 -5.34
CA VAL A 85 -3.63 11.99 -6.19
C VAL A 85 -5.07 12.21 -6.63
N LYS A 86 -5.79 13.06 -5.89
CA LYS A 86 -7.24 13.24 -6.07
C LYS A 86 -7.60 13.88 -7.40
N ASP A 87 -6.79 14.83 -7.85
CA ASP A 87 -7.05 15.59 -9.08
C ASP A 87 -6.99 14.68 -10.31
N ASP A 88 -6.09 13.69 -10.31
CA ASP A 88 -5.94 12.71 -11.40
C ASP A 88 -6.77 11.43 -11.18
N SER A 89 -7.46 11.31 -10.04
CA SER A 89 -8.14 10.08 -9.62
C SER A 89 -7.20 8.86 -9.65
N GLU A 90 -5.97 9.03 -9.17
CA GLU A 90 -4.98 7.97 -9.10
C GLU A 90 -4.65 7.59 -7.65
N ILE A 91 -4.47 6.29 -7.43
CA ILE A 91 -4.00 5.74 -6.17
C ILE A 91 -2.78 4.87 -6.43
N PHE A 92 -1.63 5.30 -5.92
CA PHE A 92 -0.39 4.56 -6.05
C PHE A 92 -0.19 3.64 -4.84
N LEU A 93 -0.07 2.34 -5.06
CA LEU A 93 0.38 1.41 -4.01
C LEU A 93 1.89 1.58 -3.84
N VAL A 94 2.33 2.19 -2.73
CA VAL A 94 3.73 2.57 -2.50
C VAL A 94 4.55 1.39 -1.99
N THR A 95 4.03 0.66 -1.00
CA THR A 95 4.73 -0.49 -0.41
C THR A 95 3.76 -1.37 0.38
N ILE A 96 4.14 -2.64 0.56
CA ILE A 96 3.47 -3.60 1.43
C ILE A 96 4.49 -4.24 2.37
N TYR A 97 4.11 -4.42 3.64
CA TYR A 97 4.92 -5.19 4.58
C TYR A 97 4.07 -5.96 5.60
N SER A 98 4.59 -7.12 6.04
CA SER A 98 4.02 -7.88 7.15
C SER A 98 4.46 -7.29 8.49
N LYS A 99 3.54 -7.19 9.47
CA LYS A 99 3.88 -6.72 10.84
C LYS A 99 5.05 -7.47 11.46
N LYS A 100 5.13 -8.77 11.17
CA LYS A 100 6.12 -9.67 11.77
C LYS A 100 7.51 -9.48 11.18
N ASP A 101 7.64 -8.70 10.10
CA ASP A 101 8.90 -8.43 9.44
C ASP A 101 9.41 -7.03 9.80
N GLY A 102 9.87 -6.88 11.04
CA GLY A 102 10.25 -5.58 11.62
C GLY A 102 11.31 -4.81 10.82
N ASN A 103 12.18 -5.52 10.10
CA ASN A 103 13.25 -4.92 9.30
C ASN A 103 12.77 -4.32 7.97
N ARG A 104 11.50 -4.53 7.60
CA ARG A 104 10.90 -4.01 6.37
C ARG A 104 9.81 -2.97 6.61
N ILE A 105 9.65 -2.52 7.86
CA ILE A 105 8.73 -1.43 8.20
C ILE A 105 9.37 -0.13 7.73
N PRO A 106 8.78 0.58 6.76
CA PRO A 106 9.38 1.80 6.24
C PRO A 106 9.26 2.93 7.27
N ASN A 107 10.26 3.79 7.30
CA ASN A 107 10.21 5.06 8.00
C ASN A 107 9.64 6.17 7.09
N ASN A 108 9.35 7.34 7.67
CA ASN A 108 8.75 8.44 6.91
C ASN A 108 9.64 8.96 5.78
N SER A 109 10.96 8.97 5.96
CA SER A 109 11.90 9.45 4.92
C SER A 109 11.89 8.53 3.71
N GLU A 110 11.88 7.21 3.92
CA GLU A 110 11.76 6.23 2.83
C GLU A 110 10.43 6.40 2.07
N LEU A 111 9.34 6.65 2.78
CA LEU A 111 8.04 6.88 2.15
C LEU A 111 8.02 8.14 1.30
N VAL A 112 8.59 9.25 1.80
CA VAL A 112 8.70 10.51 1.04
C VAL A 112 9.57 10.31 -0.21
N GLU A 113 10.70 9.59 -0.08
CA GLU A 113 11.56 9.27 -1.21
C GLU A 113 10.84 8.45 -2.28
N TRP A 114 10.15 7.37 -1.89
CA TRP A 114 9.45 6.51 -2.84
C TRP A 114 8.25 7.21 -3.48
N ILE A 115 7.50 8.02 -2.73
CA ILE A 115 6.40 8.81 -3.30
C ILE A 115 6.96 9.78 -4.33
N GLY A 116 7.99 10.56 -3.98
CA GLY A 116 8.61 11.49 -4.92
C GLY A 116 9.23 10.83 -6.15
N LYS A 117 9.71 9.58 -6.02
CA LYS A 117 10.31 8.83 -7.12
C LYS A 117 9.28 8.18 -8.05
N TYR A 118 8.19 7.64 -7.49
CA TYR A 118 7.29 6.74 -8.23
C TYR A 118 5.89 7.32 -8.48
N CYS A 119 5.47 8.31 -7.70
CA CYS A 119 4.09 8.82 -7.73
C CYS A 119 4.00 10.28 -8.21
N VAL A 120 5.13 10.97 -8.28
CA VAL A 120 5.23 12.37 -8.72
C VAL A 120 6.10 12.41 -9.96
N SER A 121 5.55 12.92 -11.05
CA SER A 121 6.23 13.11 -12.33
C SER A 121 6.54 14.58 -12.60
#